data_AF-A0A0E3QSV1-F1
#
_entry.id   AF-A0A0E3QSV1-F1
#
_cell.length_a   1.000
_cell.length_b   1.000
_cell.length_c   1.000
_cell.angle_alpha   90.00
_cell.angle_beta   90.00
_cell.angle_gamma   90.00
#
_symmetry.space_group_name_H-M   'P 1'
#
loop_
_entity.id
_entity.type
_entity.pdbx_description
1 polymer ?
#
loop_
_entity_poly.entity_id
_entity_poly.type
_entity_poly.pdbx_seq_one_letter_code
_entity_poly.pdbx_strand_id
1 'polypeptide(L)' 'MGPNGAGKTTTIRILSGVSRPTSGTAAIFGHDIEHGTIAARQSMGIVYENSNVYDDLTAWQKMVLSDELYHVGRK' A
#
# COMPACT_ATOMS: atom_id res chain seq x y z
N MET A 1 -7.56 16.85 4.96
CA MET A 1 -6.16 16.79 4.50
C MET A 1 -5.31 17.67 5.41
N GLY A 2 -4.21 17.15 5.99
CA GLY A 2 -3.28 17.97 6.78
C GLY A 2 -2.24 18.70 5.91
N PRO A 3 -1.52 19.70 6.44
CA PRO A 3 -0.46 20.41 5.70
C PRO A 3 0.70 19.49 5.31
N ASN A 4 1.45 19.84 4.27
CA ASN A 4 2.68 19.13 3.88
C ASN A 4 3.66 19.11 5.07
N GLY A 5 4.28 17.96 5.33
CA GLY A 5 5.12 17.74 6.52
C GLY A 5 4.40 17.22 7.77
N ALA A 6 3.07 17.11 7.77
CA ALA A 6 2.31 16.52 8.90
C ALA A 6 2.48 14.99 9.07
N GLY A 7 3.42 14.37 8.38
CA GLY A 7 3.70 12.94 8.51
C GLY A 7 2.81 12.00 7.70
N LYS A 8 1.79 12.47 6.97
CA LYS A 8 0.86 11.61 6.18
C LYS A 8 1.58 10.57 5.30
N THR A 9 2.53 11.01 4.49
CA THR A 9 3.29 10.11 3.60
C THR A 9 4.13 9.13 4.40
N THR A 10 4.72 9.57 5.51
CA THR A 10 5.47 8.70 6.44
C THR A 10 4.55 7.66 7.07
N THR A 11 3.36 8.06 7.52
CA THR A 11 2.35 7.16 8.09
C THR A 11 1.88 6.13 7.07
N ILE A 12 1.60 6.55 5.83
CA ILE A 12 1.21 5.62 4.75
C ILE A 12 2.34 4.62 4.47
N ARG A 13 3.60 5.07 4.46
CA ARG A 13 4.77 4.18 4.26
C ARG A 13 4.96 3.20 5.41
N ILE A 14 4.69 3.62 6.64
CA ILE A 14 4.73 2.73 7.81
C ILE A 14 3.63 1.67 7.68
N LEU A 15 2.39 2.10 7.47
CA LEU A 15 1.25 1.19 7.32
C LEU A 15 1.42 0.24 6.13
N SER A 16 1.98 0.69 5.02
CA SER A 16 2.25 -0.17 3.86
C SER A 16 3.43 -1.14 4.03
N GLY A 17 4.16 -1.04 5.14
CA GLY A 17 5.38 -1.82 5.38
C GLY A 17 6.57 -1.40 4.51
N VAL A 18 6.50 -0.25 3.84
CA VAL A 18 7.63 0.33 3.07
C VAL A 18 8.67 0.95 4.01
N SER A 19 8.26 1.38 5.20
CA SER A 19 9.15 1.90 6.23
C SER A 19 8.82 1.25 7.58
N ARG A 20 9.84 0.97 8.39
CA ARG A 20 9.61 0.47 9.75
C ARG A 20 9.29 1.64 10.68
N PRO A 21 8.35 1.47 11.64
CA PRO A 21 8.16 2.45 12.70
C PRO A 21 9.44 2.53 13.54
N THR A 22 9.81 3.74 13.97
CA THR A 22 10.95 3.93 14.89
C THR A 22 10.62 3.42 16.30
N SER A 23 9.34 3.47 16.68
CA SER A 23 8.82 2.95 17.95
C SER A 23 7.29 2.75 17.86
N GLY A 24 6.75 1.97 18.79
CA GLY A 24 5.33 1.61 18.82
C GLY A 24 4.97 0.47 17.87
N THR A 25 3.69 0.13 17.81
CA THR A 25 3.15 -0.91 16.94
C THR A 25 2.04 -0.35 16.06
N ALA A 26 1.80 -0.99 14.92
CA ALA A 26 0.68 -0.68 14.05
C ALA A 26 0.08 -1.96 13.47
N ALA A 27 -1.23 -1.95 13.26
CA ALA A 27 -1.95 -3.08 12.72
C ALA A 27 -2.92 -2.63 11.62
N ILE A 28 -3.03 -3.46 10.59
CA ILE A 28 -3.99 -3.33 9.49
C ILE A 28 -4.93 -4.52 9.57
N PHE A 29 -6.23 -4.26 9.71
CA PHE A 29 -7.26 -5.31 9.82
C PHE A 29 -6.93 -6.40 10.86
N GLY A 30 -6.28 -6.01 11.97
CA GLY A 30 -5.85 -6.93 13.03
C GLY A 30 -4.51 -7.64 12.78
N HIS A 31 -3.88 -7.43 11.62
CA HIS A 31 -2.55 -7.95 11.31
C HIS A 31 -1.47 -6.91 11.66
N ASP A 32 -0.54 -7.31 12.52
CA ASP A 32 0.65 -6.52 12.84
C ASP A 32 1.49 -6.27 11.57
N ILE A 33 1.92 -5.03 11.33
CA ILE A 33 2.64 -4.69 10.10
C ILE A 33 4.10 -5.18 10.09
N GLU A 34 4.70 -5.49 11.24
CA GLU A 34 6.08 -5.98 11.35
C GLU A 34 6.15 -7.51 11.27
N HIS A 35 5.20 -8.22 11.90
CA HIS A 35 5.19 -9.68 12.00
C HIS A 35 4.18 -10.36 11.06
N GLY A 36 3.12 -9.65 10.66
CA GLY A 36 2.03 -10.13 9.81
C GLY A 36 1.99 -9.45 8.44
N THR A 37 3.14 -8.94 7.95
CA THR A 37 3.24 -8.04 6.79
C THR A 37 2.58 -8.58 5.53
N ILE A 38 2.63 -9.89 5.28
CA ILE A 38 2.01 -10.51 4.09
C ILE A 38 0.48 -10.45 4.19
N ALA A 39 -0.10 -10.90 5.31
CA ALA A 39 -1.54 -10.89 5.51
C ALA A 39 -2.10 -9.46 5.52
N ALA A 40 -1.39 -8.54 6.19
CA ALA A 40 -1.71 -7.11 6.18
C ALA A 40 -1.74 -6.55 4.74
N ARG A 41 -0.75 -6.89 3.90
CA ARG A 41 -0.68 -6.42 2.50
C ARG A 41 -1.73 -7.05 1.60
N GLN A 42 -2.05 -8.33 1.78
CA GLN A 42 -3.12 -8.99 1.01
C GLN A 42 -4.50 -8.40 1.32
N SER A 43 -4.69 -7.87 2.53
CA SER A 43 -5.93 -7.23 2.94
C SER A 43 -6.08 -5.77 2.49
N MET A 44 -5.08 -5.16 1.84
CA MET A 44 -5.10 -3.74 1.47
C MET A 44 -4.50 -3.47 0.09
N GLY A 45 -5.21 -2.67 -0.73
CA GLY A 45 -4.66 -2.04 -1.93
C GLY A 45 -4.14 -0.63 -1.62
N ILE A 46 -2.98 -0.26 -2.14
CA ILE A 46 -2.40 1.08 -1.95
C ILE A 46 -2.18 1.73 -3.32
N VAL A 47 -2.75 2.92 -3.50
CA VAL A 47 -2.49 3.77 -4.65
C VAL A 47 -1.54 4.88 -4.22
N TYR A 48 -0.32 4.86 -4.75
CA TYR A 48 0.64 5.92 -4.50
C TYR A 48 0.35 7.14 -5.39
N GLU A 49 0.60 8.33 -4.85
CA GLU A 49 0.42 9.61 -5.56
C GLU A 49 1.24 9.66 -6.87
N ASN A 50 2.45 9.07 -6.86
CA ASN A 50 3.28 8.87 -8.06
C ASN A 50 3.15 7.43 -8.60
N SER A 51 1.92 7.01 -8.94
CA SER A 51 1.69 5.69 -9.55
C SER A 51 2.03 5.61 -11.04
N ASN A 52 2.57 6.68 -11.65
CA ASN A 52 3.06 6.70 -13.03
C ASN A 52 4.41 5.97 -13.21
N VAL A 53 4.54 4.80 -12.59
CA VAL A 53 5.69 3.90 -12.81
C VAL A 53 5.73 3.40 -14.26
N TYR A 54 4.58 3.45 -14.94
CA TYR A 54 4.45 3.09 -16.35
C TYR A 54 3.54 4.07 -17.07
N ASP A 55 4.14 5.10 -17.67
CA ASP A 55 3.45 6.07 -18.53
C ASP A 55 2.87 5.41 -19.79
N ASP A 56 3.51 4.33 -20.25
CA ASP A 56 3.12 3.59 -21.46
C ASP A 56 1.92 2.64 -21.27
N LEU A 57 1.42 2.48 -20.03
CA LEU A 57 0.29 1.61 -19.77
C LEU A 57 -1.04 2.37 -19.81
N THR A 58 -1.96 1.87 -20.64
CA THR A 58 -3.36 2.29 -20.65
C THR A 58 -4.04 1.98 -19.31
N ALA A 59 -5.17 2.64 -19.04
CA ALA A 59 -5.95 2.40 -17.82
C ALA A 59 -6.33 0.92 -17.64
N TRP A 60 -6.69 0.22 -18.73
CA TRP A 60 -7.01 -1.21 -18.69
C TRP A 60 -5.79 -2.07 -18.32
N GLN A 61 -4.62 -1.78 -18.89
CA GLN A 61 -3.39 -2.51 -18.56
C GLN A 61 -2.96 -2.28 -17.11
N LYS A 62 -3.14 -1.08 -16.57
CA LYS A 62 -2.90 -0.79 -15.14
C LYS A 62 -3.84 -1.61 -14.26
N MET A 63 -5.10 -1.79 -14.68
CA MET A 63 -6.08 -2.60 -13.95
C MET A 63 -5.74 -4.08 -13.98
N VAL A 64 -5.34 -4.63 -15.14
CA VAL A 64 -4.88 -6.03 -15.26
C VAL A 64 -3.60 -6.28 -14.48
N LEU A 65 -2.63 -5.35 -14.54
CA LEU A 65 -1.41 -5.44 -13.74
C LEU A 65 -1.73 -5.45 -12.24
N SER A 66 -2.66 -4.60 -11.79
CA SER A 66 -3.11 -4.61 -10.40
C SER A 66 -3.82 -5.92 -10.04
N ASP A 67 -4.61 -6.50 -10.95
CA ASP A 67 -5.28 -7.79 -10.76
C ASP A 67 -4.26 -8.91 -10.51
N GLU A 68 -3.24 -9.01 -11.37
CA GLU A 68 -2.16 -10.00 -11.25
C GLU A 68 -1.30 -9.78 -9.99
N LEU A 69 -0.92 -8.54 -9.69
CA LEU A 69 -0.02 -8.24 -8.56
C LEU A 69 -0.68 -8.57 -7.22
N TYR A 70 -1.97 -8.27 -7.10
CA TYR A 70 -2.74 -8.45 -5.86
C TYR A 70 -3.52 -9.77 -5.82
N HIS A 71 -3.45 -10.59 -6.87
CA HIS A 71 -4.22 -11.84 -7.00
C HIS A 71 -5.69 -11.65 -6.65
N VAL A 72 -6.28 -10.54 -7.14
CA VAL A 72 -7.69 -10.25 -6.88
C VAL A 72 -8.49 -11.29 -7.64
N GLY A 73 -8.99 -12.31 -6.94
CA GLY A 73 -9.73 -13.39 -7.58
C GLY A 73 -10.90 -12.80 -8.37
N ARG A 74 -10.93 -13.07 -9.68
CA ARG A 74 -12.10 -12.78 -10.51
C ARG A 74 -13.33 -13.41 -9.84
N LYS A 75 -14.26 -12.57 -9.41
CA LYS A 75 -15.62 -12.99 -9.08
C LYS A 75 -16.41 -13.23 -10.35
#